data_AF-U3B4S9-F1
#
_entry.id   AF-U3B4S9-F1
#
_cell.length_a   1.000
_cell.length_b   1.000
_cell.length_c   1.000
_cell.angle_alpha   90.00
_cell.angle_beta   90.00
_cell.angle_gamma   90.00
#
_symmetry.space_group_name_H-M   'P 1'
#
loop_
_entity.id
_entity.type
_entity.pdbx_description
1 polymer ?
#
loop_
_entity_poly.entity_id
_entity_poly.type
_entity_poly.pdbx_seq_one_letter_code
_entity_poly.pdbx_strand_id
1 'polypeptide(L)'
;MNPNEEQHHKDNIQQALKLCRYVKWLKVILAFAIATAYFSGFEWLPELMIIALLTCLVLPLGFFDVFIQKLLEYNTRLLEERQRLNAEEANKHFDKLYKSNRDY
;
A
#
# COMPACT_ATOMS: atom_id res chain seq x y z
N MET A 1 -10.43 -12.09 16.21
CA MET A 1 -10.12 -11.26 15.02
C MET A 1 -11.39 -11.17 14.21
N ASN A 2 -11.92 -9.97 13.92
CA ASN A 2 -13.08 -9.86 13.04
C ASN A 2 -12.59 -10.09 11.60
N PRO A 3 -12.96 -11.19 10.92
CA PRO A 3 -12.46 -11.52 9.58
C PRO A 3 -12.71 -10.39 8.56
N ASN A 4 -13.72 -9.55 8.81
CA ASN A 4 -14.05 -8.42 7.95
C ASN A 4 -12.96 -7.32 7.92
N GLU A 5 -12.20 -7.11 8.99
CA GLU A 5 -11.18 -6.05 9.01
C GLU A 5 -9.95 -6.45 8.20
N GLU A 6 -9.43 -7.68 8.37
CA GLU A 6 -8.31 -8.19 7.57
C GLU A 6 -8.61 -8.19 6.06
N GLN A 7 -9.84 -8.54 5.69
CA GLN A 7 -10.28 -8.54 4.30
C GLN A 7 -10.26 -7.12 3.71
N HIS A 8 -10.74 -6.14 4.49
CA HIS A 8 -10.79 -4.75 4.08
C HIS A 8 -9.39 -4.15 3.83
N HIS A 9 -8.38 -4.51 4.63
CA HIS A 9 -7.00 -4.05 4.39
C HIS A 9 -6.36 -4.68 3.15
N LYS A 10 -6.61 -5.97 2.91
CA LYS A 10 -6.09 -6.66 1.72
C LYS A 10 -6.69 -6.09 0.44
N ASP A 11 -7.99 -5.83 0.43
CA ASP A 11 -8.66 -5.24 -0.74
C ASP A 11 -8.16 -3.82 -1.04
N ASN A 12 -7.94 -2.99 -0.02
CA ASN A 12 -7.44 -1.62 -0.19
C ASN A 12 -5.99 -1.58 -0.71
N ILE A 13 -5.12 -2.48 -0.23
CA ILE A 13 -3.75 -2.60 -0.73
C ILE A 13 -3.76 -3.06 -2.20
N GLN A 14 -4.62 -4.03 -2.53
CA GLN A 14 -4.75 -4.51 -3.91
C GLN A 14 -5.28 -3.41 -4.84
N GLN A 15 -6.17 -2.55 -4.36
CA GLN A 15 -6.63 -1.38 -5.10
C GLN A 15 -5.52 -0.34 -5.31
N ALA A 16 -4.68 -0.06 -4.30
CA ALA A 16 -3.53 0.83 -4.44
C ALA A 16 -2.51 0.29 -5.47
N LEU A 17 -2.24 -1.02 -5.45
CA LEU A 17 -1.38 -1.68 -6.43
C LEU A 17 -1.97 -1.63 -7.85
N LYS A 18 -3.29 -1.77 -7.99
CA LYS A 18 -4.00 -1.59 -9.27
C LYS A 18 -3.88 -0.15 -9.76
N LEU A 19 -4.08 0.84 -8.90
CA LEU A 19 -3.93 2.26 -9.23
C LEU A 19 -2.52 2.56 -9.75
N CYS A 20 -1.49 2.05 -9.07
CA CYS A 20 -0.09 2.19 -9.50
C CYS A 20 0.13 1.62 -10.92
N ARG A 21 -0.46 0.45 -11.19
CA ARG A 21 -0.43 -0.17 -12.52
C ARG A 21 -1.14 0.68 -13.58
N TYR A 22 -2.31 1.24 -13.26
CA TYR A 22 -3.04 2.14 -14.16
C TYR A 22 -2.25 3.42 -14.47
N VAL A 23 -1.65 4.06 -13.47
CA VAL A 23 -0.81 5.25 -13.66
C VAL A 23 0.38 4.95 -14.58
N LYS A 24 1.00 3.77 -14.43
CA LYS A 24 2.09 3.34 -15.32
C LYS A 24 1.62 3.25 -16.78
N TRP A 25 0.48 2.62 -17.03
CA TRP A 25 -0.10 2.50 -18.38
C TRP A 25 -0.51 3.85 -18.97
N LEU A 26 -1.10 4.72 -18.16
CA LEU A 26 -1.46 6.07 -18.57
C LEU A 26 -0.22 6.85 -19.05
N LYS A 27 0.90 6.77 -18.34
CA LYS A 27 2.17 7.40 -18.76
C LYS A 27 2.68 6.85 -20.10
N VAL A 28 2.54 5.54 -20.34
CA VAL A 28 2.93 4.92 -21.62
C VAL A 28 2.07 5.46 -22.77
N ILE A 29 0.76 5.54 -22.58
CA ILE A 29 -0.16 6.10 -23.57
C ILE A 29 0.19 7.56 -23.86
N LEU A 30 0.47 8.34 -22.81
CA LEU A 30 0.85 9.74 -22.94
C LEU A 30 2.16 9.93 -23.72
N ALA A 31 3.17 9.10 -23.43
CA ALA A 31 4.44 9.12 -24.15
C ALA A 31 4.24 8.79 -25.64
N PHE A 32 3.37 7.82 -25.96
CA PHE A 32 3.04 7.48 -27.34
C PHE A 32 2.29 8.61 -28.06
N ALA A 33 1.35 9.27 -27.37
CA ALA A 33 0.64 10.42 -27.90
C ALA A 33 1.59 11.60 -28.20
N ILE A 34 2.51 11.91 -27.28
CA ILE A 34 3.53 12.95 -27.48
C ILE A 34 4.46 12.60 -28.63
N ALA A 35 4.93 11.36 -28.72
CA ALA A 35 5.78 10.92 -29.82
C ALA A 35 5.08 11.09 -31.17
N THR A 36 3.83 10.66 -31.28
CA THR A 36 3.01 10.82 -32.49
C THR A 36 2.77 12.29 -32.81
N ALA A 37 2.49 13.11 -31.79
CA ALA A 37 2.28 14.54 -31.92
C ALA A 37 3.53 15.25 -32.47
N TYR A 38 4.70 14.87 -31.95
CA TYR A 38 5.99 15.39 -32.38
C TYR A 38 6.28 15.07 -33.86
N PHE A 39 6.12 13.82 -34.28
CA PHE A 39 6.40 13.43 -35.67
C PHE A 39 5.42 14.01 -36.68
N SER A 40 4.17 14.26 -36.29
CA SER A 40 3.15 14.81 -37.19
C SER A 40 3.15 16.34 -37.25
N GLY A 41 4.01 17.02 -36.48
CA GLY A 41 4.12 18.49 -36.48
C GLY A 41 2.89 19.20 -35.91
N PHE A 42 2.21 18.56 -34.97
CA PHE A 42 0.98 19.08 -34.37
C PHE A 42 1.24 20.35 -33.53
N GLU A 43 0.50 21.42 -33.79
CA GLU A 43 0.69 22.74 -33.14
C GLU A 43 0.46 22.71 -31.61
N TRP A 44 -0.47 21.86 -31.16
CA TRP A 44 -0.83 21.61 -29.77
C TRP A 44 0.14 20.72 -28.95
N LEU A 45 1.31 20.37 -29.52
CA LEU A 45 2.35 19.62 -28.81
C LEU A 45 2.76 20.25 -27.46
N PRO A 46 2.94 21.59 -27.34
CA PRO A 46 3.31 22.22 -26.07
C PRO A 46 2.25 22.03 -24.98
N GLU A 47 0.97 22.17 -25.33
CA GLU A 47 -0.12 21.96 -24.36
C GLU A 47 -0.17 20.51 -23.88
N LEU A 48 -0.01 19.56 -24.81
CA LEU A 48 0.07 18.13 -24.49
C LEU A 48 1.25 17.82 -23.55
N MET A 49 2.40 18.44 -23.77
CA MET A 49 3.56 18.31 -22.88
C MET A 49 3.31 18.86 -21.49
N ILE A 50 2.65 20.01 -21.36
CA ILE A 50 2.30 20.60 -20.06
C ILE A 50 1.32 19.69 -19.31
N ILE A 51 0.27 19.21 -19.97
CA ILE A 51 -0.71 18.28 -19.38
C ILE A 51 0.00 17.01 -18.90
N ALA A 52 0.96 16.50 -19.69
CA ALA A 52 1.76 15.35 -19.33
C ALA A 52 2.65 15.55 -18.12
N LEU A 53 3.30 16.71 -18.05
CA LEU A 53 4.11 17.09 -16.90
C LEU A 53 3.24 17.16 -15.63
N LEU A 54 2.08 17.83 -15.71
CA LEU A 54 1.16 17.98 -14.59
C LEU A 54 0.60 16.64 -14.12
N THR A 55 0.16 15.77 -15.04
CA THR A 55 -0.33 14.43 -14.66
C THR A 55 0.78 13.58 -14.04
N CYS A 56 2.01 13.67 -14.54
CA CYS A 56 3.14 12.96 -13.95
C CYS A 56 3.52 13.47 -12.57
N LEU A 57 3.28 14.74 -12.27
CA LEU A 57 3.53 15.35 -10.96
C LEU A 57 2.41 15.06 -9.96
N VAL A 58 1.15 15.17 -10.38
CA VAL A 58 -0.02 15.10 -9.48
C VAL A 58 -0.39 13.65 -9.12
N LEU A 59 -0.41 12.73 -10.08
CA LEU A 59 -0.87 11.35 -9.84
C LEU A 59 -0.06 10.59 -8.78
N PRO A 60 1.29 10.73 -8.68
CA PRO A 60 2.06 10.03 -7.66
C PRO A 60 1.87 10.58 -6.24
N LEU A 61 1.47 11.84 -6.08
CA LEU A 61 1.43 12.50 -4.76
C LEU A 61 0.44 11.83 -3.81
N GLY A 62 -0.78 11.54 -4.27
CA GLY A 62 -1.78 10.84 -3.46
C GLY A 62 -1.47 9.35 -3.23
N PHE A 63 -0.72 8.72 -4.15
CA PHE A 63 -0.31 7.32 -4.01
C PHE A 63 0.73 7.15 -2.89
N PHE A 64 1.70 8.06 -2.79
CA PHE A 64 2.78 7.95 -1.80
C PHE A 64 2.27 7.99 -0.37
N ASP A 65 1.32 8.88 -0.07
CA ASP A 65 0.77 9.04 1.28
C ASP A 65 0.04 7.77 1.74
N VAL A 66 -0.88 7.27 0.91
CA VAL A 66 -1.61 6.01 1.17
C VAL A 66 -0.66 4.82 1.26
N PHE A 67 0.38 4.79 0.43
CA PHE A 67 1.38 3.72 0.47
C PHE A 67 2.17 3.71 1.78
N ILE A 68 2.69 4.86 2.22
CA ILE A 68 3.45 4.98 3.47
C ILE A 68 2.57 4.68 4.69
N GLN A 69 1.35 5.23 4.73
CA GLN A 69 0.40 4.97 5.81
C GLN A 69 0.11 3.47 5.96
N LYS A 70 -0.05 2.74 4.86
CA LYS A 70 -0.34 1.30 4.88
C LYS A 70 0.89 0.45 5.19
N LEU A 71 2.08 0.90 4.78
CA LEU A 71 3.34 0.25 5.15
C LEU A 71 3.58 0.34 6.67
N LEU A 72 3.26 1.49 7.26
CA LEU A 72 3.29 1.69 8.70
C LEU A 72 2.28 0.77 9.40
N GLU A 73 1.02 0.76 8.93
CA GLU A 73 -0.06 -0.04 9.50
C GLU A 73 0.25 -1.55 9.48
N TYR A 74 0.82 -2.07 8.38
CA TYR A 74 1.22 -3.47 8.29
C TYR A 74 2.30 -3.84 9.31
N ASN A 75 3.33 -3.00 9.45
CA ASN A 75 4.41 -3.25 10.41
C ASN A 75 3.93 -3.19 11.86
N THR A 76 3.05 -2.22 12.19
CA THR A 76 2.45 -2.12 13.52
C THR A 76 1.64 -3.37 13.85
N ARG A 77 0.82 -3.87 12.91
CA ARG A 77 0.07 -5.13 13.11
C ARG A 77 0.97 -6.33 13.35
N LEU A 78 2.05 -6.46 12.58
CA LEU A 78 3.00 -7.55 12.75
C LEU A 78 3.63 -7.53 14.14
N LEU A 79 3.91 -6.33 14.66
CA LEU A 79 4.46 -6.13 15.99
C LEU A 79 3.44 -6.53 17.09
N GLU A 80 2.20 -6.09 16.96
CA GLU A 80 1.11 -6.42 17.89
C GLU A 80 0.85 -7.92 17.95
N GLU A 81 0.89 -8.61 16.80
CA GLU A 81 0.69 -10.06 16.75
C GLU A 81 1.81 -10.81 17.48
N ARG A 82 3.06 -10.36 17.33
CA ARG A 82 4.21 -10.91 18.08
C ARG A 82 4.08 -10.67 19.58
N GLN A 83 3.64 -9.48 19.99
CA GLN A 83 3.39 -9.18 21.40
C GLN A 83 2.29 -10.07 21.97
N ARG A 84 1.20 -10.28 21.24
CA ARG A 84 0.10 -11.17 21.65
C ARG A 84 0.60 -12.60 21.84
N LEU A 85 1.33 -13.14 20.88
CA LEU A 85 1.89 -14.50 20.95
C LEU A 85 2.84 -14.65 22.14
N ASN A 86 3.72 -13.67 22.37
CA ASN A 86 4.64 -13.68 23.51
C ASN A 86 3.89 -13.62 24.85
N ALA A 87 2.84 -12.81 24.96
CA ALA A 87 2.01 -12.73 26.17
C ALA A 87 1.25 -14.04 26.43
N GLU A 88 0.74 -14.67 25.38
CA GLU A 88 0.01 -15.94 25.46
C GLU A 88 0.93 -17.09 25.87
N GLU A 89 2.16 -17.12 25.36
CA GLU A 89 3.20 -18.07 25.75
C GLU A 89 3.66 -17.84 27.20
N ALA A 90 3.91 -16.59 27.58
CA ALA A 90 4.23 -16.24 28.97
C ALA A 90 3.13 -16.69 29.94
N ASN A 91 1.86 -16.45 29.62
CA ASN A 91 0.72 -16.89 30.44
C ASN A 91 0.67 -18.41 30.57
N LYS A 92 0.93 -19.18 29.51
CA LYS A 92 1.03 -20.65 29.61
C LYS A 92 2.14 -21.10 30.57
N HIS A 93 3.28 -20.42 30.55
CA HIS A 93 4.37 -20.68 31.50
C HIS A 93 3.98 -20.34 32.94
N PHE A 94 3.33 -19.18 33.16
CA PHE A 94 2.85 -18.79 34.49
C PHE A 94 1.78 -19.75 35.02
N ASP A 95 0.80 -20.15 34.20
CA ASP A 95 -0.23 -21.11 34.59
C ASP A 95 0.36 -22.48 34.96
N LYS A 96 1.37 -22.93 34.22
CA LYS A 96 2.08 -24.18 34.52
C LYS A 96 2.81 -24.11 35.85
N LEU A 97 3.49 -22.99 36.14
CA LEU A 97 4.15 -22.75 37.43
C LEU A 97 3.13 -22.69 38.57
N TYR A 98 2.01 -22.01 38.38
CA TYR A 98 0.99 -21.85 39.42
C TYR A 98 0.29 -23.16 39.75
N LYS A 99 -0.03 -23.99 38.75
CA LYS A 99 -0.57 -25.34 38.97
C LYS A 99 0.45 -26.24 39.65
N SER A 100 1.71 -26.22 39.20
CA SER A 100 2.79 -27.01 39.82
C SER A 100 3.07 -26.65 41.29
N ASN A 101 2.84 -25.39 41.70
CA ASN A 101 2.99 -24.94 43.09
C ASN A 101 1.75 -25.20 43.96
N ARG A 102 0.61 -25.60 43.37
CA ARG A 102 -0.64 -25.88 44.10
C ARG A 102 -0.80 -27.36 44.46
N ASP A 103 -0.01 -28.22 43.82
CA ASP A 103 0.01 -29.67 43.99
C ASP A 103 1.10 -30.13 45.01
N TYR A 104 1.72 -29.19 45.73
CA TYR A 104 2.57 -29.41 46.93
C TYR A 104 1.89 -28.79 48.15
#